data_AF-A0A316NYW6-F1
#
_entry.id   AF-A0A316NYW6-F1
#
_cell.length_a   1.000
_cell.length_b   1.000
_cell.length_c   1.000
_cell.angle_alpha   90.00
_cell.angle_beta   90.00
_cell.angle_gamma   90.00
#
_symmetry.space_group_name_H-M   'P 1'
#
loop_
_entity.id
_entity.type
_entity.pdbx_description
1 polymer ?
#
loop_
_entity_poly.entity_id
_entity_poly.type
_entity_poly.pdbx_seq_one_letter_code
_entity_poly.pdbx_strand_id
1 'polypeptide(L)'
;MINFLPRCEQNNYYKPSFQAYEKTFVMLKPDSFKRSLDGKIMESLKAKNLDVLKQWEGIAPREKLEGNYIQHKNKSFFKEWIDFLLSGKVRALLVGGEDAISEINNLKKSIRSSYAPGEKRFNLIHSSDDADNAKREIKNFFDIEI
;
A
#
# COMPACT_ATOMS: atom_id res chain seq x y z
N MET A 1 30.10 11.93 -53.66
CA MET A 1 29.30 12.48 -52.54
C MET A 1 28.46 11.36 -51.97
N ILE A 2 28.70 11.02 -50.71
CA ILE A 2 28.06 9.90 -50.02
C ILE A 2 26.78 10.48 -49.39
N ASN A 3 25.61 10.08 -49.90
CA ASN A 3 24.34 10.43 -49.27
C ASN A 3 24.14 9.52 -48.05
N PHE A 4 24.27 10.12 -46.86
CA PHE A 4 23.86 9.51 -45.60
C PHE A 4 22.33 9.34 -45.60
N LEU A 5 21.86 8.09 -45.57
CA LEU A 5 20.50 7.79 -45.12
C LEU A 5 20.45 7.87 -43.59
N PRO A 6 19.48 8.56 -42.97
CA PRO A 6 19.37 8.58 -41.53
C PRO A 6 18.83 7.23 -41.01
N ARG A 7 19.49 6.82 -39.92
CA ARG A 7 19.23 5.70 -39.00
C ARG A 7 17.74 5.45 -38.70
N CYS A 8 17.38 4.17 -38.72
CA CYS A 8 16.45 3.46 -37.84
C CYS A 8 15.65 4.34 -36.85
N GLU A 9 14.36 4.54 -37.13
CA GLU A 9 13.36 4.75 -36.07
C GLU A 9 12.82 3.38 -35.64
N GLN A 10 13.53 2.71 -34.73
CA GLN A 10 12.88 1.71 -33.89
C GLN A 10 12.20 2.44 -32.74
N ASN A 11 10.99 2.94 -32.99
CA ASN A 11 10.11 3.44 -31.95
C ASN A 11 9.53 2.27 -31.16
N ASN A 12 10.36 1.70 -30.29
CA ASN A 12 9.94 0.77 -29.27
C ASN A 12 9.31 1.58 -28.13
N TYR A 13 8.09 2.07 -28.34
CA TYR A 13 7.28 2.61 -27.26
C TYR A 13 6.89 1.44 -26.37
N TYR A 14 7.70 1.16 -25.35
CA TYR A 14 7.25 0.41 -24.19
C TYR A 14 6.05 1.16 -23.61
N LYS A 15 4.85 0.73 -23.99
CA LYS A 15 3.61 1.03 -23.28
C LYS A 15 3.46 -0.10 -22.26
N PRO A 16 3.92 0.05 -21.01
CA PRO A 16 3.45 -0.86 -19.98
C PRO A 16 1.93 -0.71 -20.00
N SER A 17 1.22 -1.80 -20.25
CA SER A 17 -0.23 -1.83 -20.07
C SER A 17 -0.49 -1.66 -18.58
N PHE A 18 -0.55 -0.39 -18.13
CA PHE A 18 -0.98 0.01 -16.79
C PHE A 18 -2.33 -0.62 -16.38
N GLN A 19 -3.04 -1.17 -17.37
CA GLN A 19 -4.37 -1.74 -17.29
C GLN A 19 -4.41 -3.22 -16.84
N ALA A 20 -3.29 -3.95 -16.79
CA ALA A 20 -3.29 -5.39 -16.47
C ALA A 20 -2.73 -5.78 -15.09
N TYR A 21 -2.23 -4.83 -14.30
CA TYR A 21 -1.64 -5.13 -12.99
C TYR A 21 -2.66 -5.05 -11.85
N GLU A 22 -2.59 -6.04 -10.94
CA GLU A 22 -3.38 -6.09 -9.71
C GLU A 22 -3.03 -4.88 -8.84
N LYS A 23 -4.04 -4.32 -8.17
CA LYS A 23 -3.90 -3.14 -7.30
C LYS A 23 -4.34 -3.49 -5.90
N THR A 24 -3.59 -3.01 -4.91
CA THR A 24 -3.87 -3.25 -3.49
C THR A 24 -3.67 -1.99 -2.65
N PHE A 25 -4.36 -1.95 -1.53
CA PHE A 25 -4.18 -0.91 -0.52
C PHE A 25 -3.16 -1.36 0.54
N VAL A 26 -2.25 -0.46 0.90
CA VAL A 26 -1.30 -0.64 2.00
C VAL A 26 -1.37 0.56 2.92
N MET A 27 -1.29 0.35 4.22
CA MET A 27 -1.17 1.42 5.20
C MET A 27 -0.08 1.14 6.21
N LEU A 28 0.91 2.04 6.27
CA LEU A 28 1.86 2.12 7.36
C LEU A 28 1.19 2.85 8.53
N LYS A 29 1.18 2.19 9.68
CA LYS A 29 0.46 2.59 10.90
C LYS A 29 1.31 3.54 11.77
N PRO A 30 0.74 4.21 12.80
CA PRO A 30 1.49 5.19 13.59
C PRO A 30 2.72 4.63 14.31
N ASP A 31 2.70 3.35 14.69
CA ASP A 31 3.83 2.66 15.30
C ASP A 31 5.01 2.48 14.33
N SER A 32 4.79 2.40 13.01
CA SER A 32 5.89 2.38 12.03
C SER A 32 6.68 3.69 12.02
N PHE A 33 6.00 4.83 12.20
CA PHE A 33 6.64 6.14 12.32
C PHE A 33 7.29 6.34 13.69
N LYS A 34 6.58 6.01 14.77
CA LYS A 34 7.10 6.14 16.15
C LYS A 34 8.39 5.34 16.36
N ARG A 35 8.57 4.26 15.61
CA ARG A 35 9.75 3.38 15.68
C ARG A 35 10.78 3.63 14.57
N SER A 36 10.59 4.67 13.75
CA SER A 36 11.46 4.99 12.60
C SER A 36 11.66 3.82 11.63
N LEU A 37 10.62 3.02 11.42
CA LEU A 37 10.62 1.85 10.52
C LEU A 37 9.94 2.14 9.18
N ASP A 38 9.27 3.28 9.03
CA ASP A 38 8.55 3.63 7.81
C ASP A 38 9.47 3.66 6.57
N GLY A 39 10.68 4.23 6.70
CA GLY A 39 11.68 4.22 5.62
C GLY A 39 12.07 2.81 5.18
N LYS A 40 12.40 1.94 6.14
CA LYS A 40 12.77 0.53 5.87
C LYS A 40 11.62 -0.25 5.20
N ILE A 41 10.39 0.00 5.62
CA ILE A 41 9.21 -0.62 5.02
C ILE A 41 9.05 -0.16 3.56
N MET A 42 9.23 1.14 3.28
CA MET A 42 9.19 1.65 1.91
C MET A 42 10.30 1.11 1.03
N GLU A 43 11.52 0.97 1.55
CA GLU A 43 12.63 0.34 0.84
C GLU A 43 12.31 -1.11 0.49
N SER A 44 11.77 -1.87 1.46
CA SER A 44 11.37 -3.26 1.24
C SER A 44 10.26 -3.40 0.20
N LEU A 45 9.33 -2.43 0.15
CA LEU A 45 8.27 -2.38 -0.85
C LEU A 45 8.83 -2.08 -2.24
N LYS A 46 9.73 -1.09 -2.37
CA LYS A 46 10.40 -0.75 -3.65
C LYS A 46 11.32 -1.85 -4.16
N ALA A 47 11.84 -2.69 -3.27
CA ALA A 47 12.63 -3.86 -3.64
C ALA A 47 11.76 -5.00 -4.21
N LYS A 48 10.44 -4.96 -3.99
CA LYS A 48 9.49 -5.76 -4.76
C LYS A 48 9.29 -5.09 -6.12
N ASN A 49 9.09 -5.88 -7.16
CA ASN A 49 8.77 -5.38 -8.51
C ASN A 49 7.32 -4.82 -8.56
N LEU A 50 7.01 -3.90 -7.65
CA LEU A 50 5.72 -3.29 -7.42
C LEU A 50 5.86 -1.77 -7.46
N ASP A 51 4.87 -1.11 -8.03
CA ASP A 51 4.84 0.34 -8.18
C ASP A 51 3.95 0.99 -7.12
N VAL A 52 4.43 2.07 -6.51
CA VAL A 52 3.58 2.96 -5.70
C VAL A 52 2.90 3.95 -6.65
N LEU A 53 1.64 3.70 -6.97
CA LEU A 53 0.86 4.48 -7.93
C LEU A 53 0.33 5.79 -7.33
N LYS A 54 -0.04 5.76 -6.04
CA LYS A 54 -0.49 6.93 -5.28
C LYS A 54 -0.09 6.76 -3.83
N GLN A 55 0.22 7.86 -3.16
CA GLN A 55 0.49 7.87 -1.73
C GLN A 55 -0.18 9.07 -1.07
N TRP A 56 -0.54 8.89 0.19
CA TRP A 56 -1.00 9.95 1.08
C TRP A 56 -0.39 9.72 2.46
N GLU A 57 -0.02 10.80 3.13
CA GLU A 57 0.56 10.75 4.47
C GLU A 57 0.01 11.89 5.33
N GLY A 58 -0.33 11.58 6.58
CA GLY A 58 -0.86 12.56 7.52
C GLY A 58 -1.59 11.91 8.70
N ILE A 59 -2.21 12.72 9.54
CA ILE A 59 -3.19 12.23 10.52
C ILE A 59 -4.50 12.04 9.77
N ALA A 60 -4.90 10.78 9.56
CA ALA A 60 -6.06 10.46 8.73
C ALA A 60 -7.37 10.87 9.44
N PRO A 61 -8.37 11.37 8.70
CA PRO A 61 -9.71 11.57 9.24
C PRO A 61 -10.25 10.26 9.83
N ARG A 62 -10.91 10.35 10.99
CA ARG A 62 -11.54 9.20 11.66
C ARG A 62 -12.43 8.40 10.71
N GLU A 63 -13.23 9.08 9.91
CA GLU A 63 -14.15 8.49 8.93
C GLU A 63 -13.43 7.57 7.93
N LYS A 64 -12.29 8.01 7.39
CA LYS A 64 -11.49 7.21 6.46
C LYS A 64 -10.93 5.96 7.16
N LEU A 65 -10.47 6.08 8.41
CA LEU A 65 -9.99 4.92 9.18
C LEU A 65 -11.12 3.94 9.50
N GLU A 66 -12.27 4.44 9.98
CA GLU A 66 -13.44 3.61 10.28
C GLU A 66 -13.99 2.92 9.03
N GLY A 67 -14.00 3.61 7.88
CA GLY A 67 -14.40 3.05 6.59
C GLY A 67 -13.52 1.87 6.15
N ASN A 68 -12.20 1.97 6.34
CA ASN A 68 -11.28 0.86 6.04
C ASN A 68 -11.48 -0.36 6.95
N TYR A 69 -11.91 -0.15 8.20
CA TYR A 69 -12.12 -1.23 9.18
C TYR A 69 -13.60 -1.55 9.42
N ILE A 70 -14.51 -1.16 8.51
CA ILE A 70 -15.96 -1.24 8.72
C ILE A 70 -16.46 -2.66 9.05
N GLN A 71 -15.82 -3.68 8.48
CA GLN A 71 -16.11 -5.10 8.75
C GLN A 71 -15.92 -5.50 10.21
N HIS A 72 -15.14 -4.72 10.96
CA HIS A 72 -14.85 -4.94 12.37
C HIS A 72 -15.63 -4.00 13.30
N LYS A 73 -16.52 -3.15 12.79
CA LYS A 73 -17.25 -2.13 13.57
C LYS A 73 -17.95 -2.69 14.82
N ASN A 74 -18.45 -3.92 14.74
CA ASN A 74 -19.17 -4.58 15.84
C ASN A 74 -18.26 -5.39 16.79
N LYS A 75 -16.94 -5.35 16.60
CA LYS A 75 -15.98 -6.04 17.47
C LYS A 75 -15.60 -5.16 18.64
N SER A 76 -15.45 -5.76 19.83
CA SER A 76 -15.11 -5.05 21.07
C SER A 76 -13.80 -4.24 20.98
N PHE A 77 -12.85 -4.68 20.16
CA PHE A 77 -11.57 -4.00 19.99
C PHE A 77 -11.59 -2.84 18.97
N PHE A 78 -12.70 -2.62 18.26
CA PHE A 78 -12.76 -1.66 17.14
C PHE A 78 -12.43 -0.23 17.59
N LYS A 79 -13.04 0.24 18.68
CA LYS A 79 -12.81 1.60 19.18
C LYS A 79 -11.34 1.83 19.52
N GLU A 80 -10.73 0.92 20.29
CA GLU A 80 -9.32 1.01 20.65
C GLU A 80 -8.40 0.95 19.42
N TRP A 81 -8.78 0.17 18.41
CA TRP A 81 -8.03 0.06 17.17
C TRP A 81 -8.02 1.37 16.38
N ILE A 82 -9.18 2.02 16.26
CA ILE A 82 -9.30 3.32 15.59
C ILE A 82 -8.59 4.40 16.39
N ASP A 83 -8.74 4.41 17.72
CA ASP A 83 -8.07 5.38 18.60
C ASP A 83 -6.54 5.23 18.49
N PHE A 84 -6.02 4.00 18.35
CA PHE A 84 -4.61 3.77 18.04
C PHE A 84 -4.20 4.38 16.69
N LEU A 85 -4.96 4.15 15.62
CA LEU A 85 -4.65 4.70 14.30
C LEU A 85 -4.70 6.24 14.27
N LEU A 86 -5.57 6.85 15.09
CA LEU A 86 -5.65 8.30 15.27
C LEU A 86 -4.53 8.87 16.14
N SER A 87 -3.76 8.03 16.84
CA SER A 87 -2.68 8.47 17.75
C SER A 87 -1.44 9.03 17.03
N GLY A 88 -1.47 9.13 15.70
CA GLY A 88 -0.37 9.70 14.93
C GLY A 88 -0.58 9.59 13.42
N LYS A 89 0.51 9.87 12.72
CA LYS A 89 0.57 9.85 11.26
C LYS A 89 0.42 8.42 10.73
N VAL A 90 -0.27 8.27 9.61
CA VAL A 90 -0.26 7.06 8.79
C VAL A 90 0.23 7.41 7.38
N ARG A 91 0.70 6.41 6.64
CA ARG A 91 0.95 6.53 5.20
C ARG A 91 0.14 5.47 4.47
N ALA A 92 -0.83 5.92 3.69
CA ALA A 92 -1.62 5.08 2.81
C ALA A 92 -0.98 5.05 1.42
N LEU A 93 -0.99 3.88 0.80
CA LEU A 93 -0.41 3.62 -0.50
C LEU A 93 -1.43 2.86 -1.36
N LEU A 94 -1.54 3.29 -2.61
CA LEU A 94 -2.07 2.49 -3.70
C LEU A 94 -0.86 1.85 -4.39
N VAL A 95 -0.77 0.53 -4.31
CA VAL A 95 0.33 -0.25 -4.89
C VAL A 95 -0.22 -1.07 -6.07
N GLY A 96 0.53 -1.11 -7.17
CA GLY A 96 0.19 -1.90 -8.35
C GLY A 96 1.33 -2.80 -8.80
N GLY A 97 1.01 -3.95 -9.37
CA GLY A 97 2.00 -4.86 -9.95
C GLY A 97 1.41 -6.25 -10.23
N GLU A 98 2.27 -7.16 -10.68
CA GLU A 98 1.92 -8.57 -10.80
C GLU A 98 1.79 -9.19 -9.39
N ASP A 99 0.70 -9.93 -9.15
CA ASP A 99 0.37 -10.55 -7.86
C ASP A 99 0.50 -9.62 -6.63
N ALA A 100 0.18 -8.34 -6.80
CA ALA A 100 0.43 -7.29 -5.82
C ALA A 100 -0.14 -7.61 -4.43
N ILE A 101 -1.34 -8.20 -4.34
CA ILE A 101 -1.96 -8.58 -3.06
C ILE A 101 -1.13 -9.66 -2.37
N SER A 102 -0.77 -10.71 -3.10
CA SER A 102 0.03 -11.82 -2.56
C SER A 102 1.42 -11.34 -2.12
N GLU A 103 2.12 -10.60 -2.97
CA GLU A 103 3.46 -10.08 -2.70
C GLU A 103 3.49 -9.14 -1.49
N ILE A 104 2.52 -8.22 -1.39
CA ILE A 104 2.38 -7.33 -0.24
C ILE A 104 2.01 -8.11 1.01
N ASN A 105 1.16 -9.13 0.93
CA ASN A 105 0.80 -9.95 2.09
C ASN A 105 2.00 -10.76 2.61
N ASN A 106 2.86 -11.25 1.73
CA ASN A 106 4.11 -11.91 2.09
C ASN A 106 5.10 -10.91 2.73
N LEU A 107 5.22 -9.70 2.16
CA LEU A 107 6.03 -8.63 2.74
C LEU A 107 5.51 -8.20 4.12
N LYS A 108 4.19 -8.02 4.29
CA LYS A 108 3.52 -7.73 5.58
C LYS A 108 3.90 -8.76 6.63
N LYS A 109 3.83 -10.06 6.31
CA LYS A 109 4.20 -11.15 7.22
C LYS A 109 5.69 -11.07 7.61
N SER A 110 6.57 -10.84 6.64
CA SER A 110 8.02 -10.69 6.87
C SER A 110 8.33 -9.51 7.80
N ILE A 111 7.81 -8.31 7.50
CA ILE A 111 8.00 -7.10 8.32
C ILE A 111 7.50 -7.33 9.75
N ARG A 112 6.30 -7.91 9.91
CA ARG A 112 5.74 -8.18 11.24
C ARG A 112 6.57 -9.19 12.01
N SER A 113 7.04 -10.25 11.37
CA SER A 113 7.91 -11.24 12.02
C SER A 113 9.23 -10.62 12.50
N SER A 114 9.87 -9.81 11.66
CA SER A 114 11.17 -9.20 11.97
C SER A 114 11.09 -8.09 13.02
N TYR A 115 10.03 -7.28 12.98
CA TYR A 115 9.98 -6.04 13.76
C TYR A 115 8.85 -5.99 14.79
N ALA A 116 7.84 -6.85 14.72
CA ALA A 116 6.72 -6.86 15.66
C ALA A 116 6.27 -8.30 16.00
N PRO A 117 7.17 -9.19 16.41
CA PRO A 117 6.85 -10.58 16.65
C PRO A 117 5.82 -10.72 17.77
N GLY A 118 4.73 -11.47 17.53
CA GLY A 118 3.65 -11.68 18.50
C GLY A 118 2.68 -10.50 18.68
N GLU A 119 2.93 -9.35 18.04
CA GLU A 119 2.10 -8.16 18.20
C GLU A 119 0.83 -8.22 17.35
N LYS A 120 -0.32 -8.08 18.03
CA LYS A 120 -1.63 -8.07 17.37
C LYS A 120 -2.05 -6.67 16.92
N ARG A 121 -1.71 -5.64 17.71
CA ARG A 121 -2.15 -4.24 17.50
C ARG A 121 -1.08 -3.37 16.85
N PHE A 122 0.09 -3.30 17.47
CA PHE A 122 1.23 -2.47 17.05
C PHE A 122 2.12 -3.26 16.09
N ASN A 123 1.56 -3.60 14.93
CA ASN A 123 2.19 -4.46 13.93
C ASN A 123 2.50 -3.76 12.60
N LEU A 124 2.74 -2.45 12.66
CA LEU A 124 3.43 -1.61 11.67
C LEU A 124 2.71 -1.34 10.35
N ILE A 125 2.14 -2.36 9.73
CA ILE A 125 1.64 -2.34 8.36
C ILE A 125 0.29 -3.06 8.26
N HIS A 126 -0.64 -2.50 7.51
CA HIS A 126 -1.89 -3.10 7.04
C HIS A 126 -1.81 -3.27 5.53
N SER A 127 -2.44 -4.32 5.01
CA SER A 127 -2.67 -4.51 3.58
C SER A 127 -3.99 -5.23 3.38
N SER A 128 -4.64 -4.98 2.25
CA SER A 128 -5.86 -5.71 1.87
C SER A 128 -5.60 -7.21 1.74
N ASP A 129 -6.56 -8.00 2.17
CA ASP A 129 -6.44 -9.45 2.19
C ASP A 129 -6.87 -10.10 0.86
N ASP A 130 -7.73 -9.42 0.08
CA ASP A 130 -8.24 -9.85 -1.22
C ASP A 130 -8.61 -8.65 -2.11
N ALA A 131 -9.01 -8.93 -3.36
CA ALA A 131 -9.30 -7.92 -4.38
C ALA A 131 -10.54 -7.06 -4.04
N ASP A 132 -11.56 -7.61 -3.40
CA ASP A 132 -12.77 -6.86 -3.05
C ASP A 132 -12.50 -5.90 -1.89
N ASN A 133 -11.71 -6.34 -0.92
CA ASN A 133 -11.19 -5.51 0.15
C ASN A 133 -10.28 -4.40 -0.41
N ALA A 134 -9.39 -4.74 -1.35
CA ALA A 134 -8.53 -3.76 -2.02
C ALA A 134 -9.35 -2.66 -2.71
N LYS A 135 -10.33 -3.03 -3.53
CA LYS A 135 -11.23 -2.07 -4.21
C LYS A 135 -11.92 -1.13 -3.22
N ARG A 136 -12.49 -1.68 -2.15
CA ARG A 136 -13.18 -0.87 -1.11
C ARG A 136 -12.22 0.08 -0.40
N GLU A 137 -11.07 -0.43 0.04
CA GLU A 137 -10.09 0.35 0.81
C GLU A 137 -9.45 1.45 -0.06
N ILE A 138 -9.14 1.16 -1.32
CA ILE A 138 -8.64 2.14 -2.29
C ILE A 138 -9.67 3.22 -2.54
N LYS A 139 -10.92 2.83 -2.82
CA LYS A 139 -12.02 3.78 -3.02
C LYS A 139 -12.22 4.66 -1.79
N ASN A 140 -12.27 4.06 -0.61
CA ASN A 140 -12.43 4.80 0.63
C ASN A 140 -11.28 5.79 0.86
N PHE A 141 -10.02 5.41 0.66
CA PHE A 141 -8.90 6.27 1.02
C PHE A 141 -8.52 7.29 -0.05
N PHE A 142 -8.57 6.91 -1.32
CA PHE A 142 -8.08 7.73 -2.43
C PHE A 142 -9.16 8.32 -3.33
N ASP A 143 -10.42 7.96 -3.08
CA ASP A 143 -11.59 8.37 -3.88
C ASP A 143 -11.42 7.96 -5.37
N ILE A 144 -10.86 6.76 -5.59
CA ILE A 144 -10.61 6.16 -6.91
C ILE A 144 -11.36 4.83 -7.01
N GLU A 145 -12.03 4.59 -8.14
CA GLU A 145 -12.56 3.27 -8.51
C GLU A 145 -11.56 2.51 -9.39
N ILE A 146 -11.39 1.21 -9.12
CA ILE A 146 -10.44 0.31 -9.79
C ILE A 146 -11.07 -1.02 -10.19
#